data_AF-A0A1Y3XAS4-F1
#
_entry.id   AF-A0A1Y3XAS4-F1
#
_cell.length_a   1.000
_cell.length_b   1.000
_cell.length_c   1.000
_cell.angle_alpha   90.00
_cell.angle_beta   90.00
_cell.angle_gamma   90.00
#
_symmetry.space_group_name_H-M   'P 1'
#
loop_
_entity.id
_entity.type
_entity.pdbx_description
1 polymer ?
#
loop_
_entity_poly.entity_id
_entity_poly.type
_entity_poly.pdbx_seq_one_letter_code
_entity_poly.pdbx_strand_id
1 'polypeptide(L)'
;MYKRFSEMPTKFTYSQVVKDTITYVKEISDSNDDPIYPYILNQLKDIYREVITNNSIHEPEDIYDRYDIGAIGVRYFDENDEMHERLCDIFYGAVHYKELK
;
A
#
# COMPACT_ATOMS: atom_id res chain seq x y z
N MET A 1 9.11 4.53 12.34
CA MET A 1 8.04 3.70 12.95
C MET A 1 6.73 4.18 12.36
N TYR A 2 6.06 3.31 11.61
CA TYR A 2 4.88 3.56 10.78
C TYR A 2 3.71 4.11 11.60
N LYS A 3 3.43 5.42 11.50
CA LYS A 3 2.48 6.14 12.38
C LYS A 3 1.03 5.70 12.20
N ARG A 4 0.62 5.27 10.99
CA ARG A 4 -0.77 4.78 10.77
C ARG A 4 -0.98 3.36 11.30
N PHE A 5 0.11 2.66 11.61
CA PHE A 5 0.12 1.30 12.13
C PHE A 5 0.67 1.16 13.56
N SER A 6 0.96 2.28 14.24
CA SER A 6 1.44 2.26 15.62
C SER A 6 0.39 1.77 16.63
N GLU A 7 -0.88 1.75 16.24
CA GLU A 7 -1.96 1.04 16.93
C GLU A 7 -2.30 -0.20 16.10
N MET A 8 -2.11 -1.41 16.66
CA MET A 8 -2.18 -2.69 15.93
C MET A 8 -3.34 -2.73 14.91
N PRO A 9 -3.06 -2.81 13.60
CA PRO A 9 -4.11 -2.83 12.60
C PRO A 9 -4.83 -4.18 12.58
N THR A 10 -6.16 -4.12 12.57
CA THR A 10 -6.96 -5.27 12.15
C THR A 10 -6.93 -5.36 10.62
N LYS A 11 -7.31 -6.50 10.06
CA LYS A 11 -7.54 -6.60 8.61
C LYS A 11 -8.53 -5.56 8.10
N PHE A 12 -9.48 -5.15 8.95
CA PHE A 12 -10.42 -4.08 8.66
C PHE A 12 -9.74 -2.72 8.54
N THR A 13 -8.91 -2.32 9.52
CA THR A 13 -8.24 -1.01 9.46
C THR A 13 -7.24 -0.96 8.33
N TYR A 14 -6.51 -2.05 8.07
CA TYR A 14 -5.66 -2.18 6.89
C TYR A 14 -6.45 -1.99 5.58
N SER A 15 -7.62 -2.60 5.45
CA SER A 15 -8.50 -2.43 4.30
C SER A 15 -8.91 -0.97 4.07
N GLN A 16 -9.22 -0.23 5.15
CA GLN A 16 -9.57 1.20 5.04
C GLN A 16 -8.36 2.03 4.57
N VAL A 17 -7.18 1.81 5.15
CA VAL A 17 -5.95 2.53 4.74
C VAL A 17 -5.65 2.32 3.25
N VAL A 18 -5.79 1.09 2.75
CA VAL A 18 -5.59 0.80 1.32
C VAL A 18 -6.64 1.50 0.46
N LYS A 19 -7.93 1.47 0.83
CA LYS A 19 -9.01 2.17 0.10
C LYS A 19 -8.82 3.68 0.06
N ASP A 20 -8.48 4.27 1.19
CA ASP A 20 -8.27 5.71 1.31
C ASP A 20 -7.08 6.12 0.44
N THR A 21 -6.02 5.31 0.42
CA THR A 21 -4.85 5.56 -0.41
C THR A 21 -5.14 5.37 -1.90
N ILE A 22 -5.96 4.39 -2.29
CA ILE A 22 -6.44 4.25 -3.68
C ILE A 22 -7.17 5.52 -4.12
N THR A 23 -8.03 6.06 -3.27
CA THR A 23 -8.80 7.29 -3.58
C THR A 23 -7.85 8.48 -3.73
N TYR A 24 -6.94 8.66 -2.77
CA TYR A 24 -5.94 9.73 -2.79
C TYR A 24 -5.06 9.67 -4.05
N VAL A 25 -4.50 8.51 -4.38
CA VAL A 25 -3.62 8.35 -5.56
C VAL A 25 -4.40 8.52 -6.85
N LYS A 26 -5.68 8.12 -6.88
CA LYS A 26 -6.53 8.34 -8.06
C LYS A 26 -6.73 9.83 -8.33
N GLU A 27 -7.04 10.62 -7.30
CA GLU A 27 -7.22 12.07 -7.45
C GLU A 27 -5.95 12.76 -7.99
N ILE A 28 -4.78 12.33 -7.53
CA ILE A 28 -3.50 12.82 -8.07
C ILE A 28 -3.30 12.35 -9.50
N SER A 29 -3.52 11.07 -9.79
CA SER A 29 -3.37 10.49 -11.13
C SER A 29 -4.31 11.13 -12.16
N ASP A 30 -5.48 11.61 -11.75
CA ASP A 30 -6.45 12.26 -12.63
C ASP A 30 -6.01 13.70 -12.99
N SER A 31 -5.06 14.29 -12.25
CA SER A 31 -4.59 15.67 -12.42
C SER A 31 -3.08 15.80 -12.69
N ASN A 32 -2.36 14.68 -12.75
CA ASN A 32 -0.92 14.61 -12.96
C ASN A 32 -0.58 13.52 -14.00
N ASP A 33 0.14 13.92 -15.05
CA ASP A 33 0.51 13.04 -16.17
C ASP A 33 1.73 12.15 -15.88
N ASP A 34 2.33 12.21 -14.68
CA ASP A 34 3.44 11.33 -14.32
C ASP A 34 2.97 9.87 -14.29
N PRO A 35 3.57 8.98 -15.11
CA PRO A 35 3.17 7.57 -15.21
C PRO A 35 3.37 6.79 -13.91
N ILE A 36 4.09 7.33 -12.92
CA ILE A 36 4.24 6.69 -11.62
C ILE A 36 2.90 6.54 -10.89
N TYR A 37 1.98 7.51 -11.00
CA TYR A 37 0.71 7.47 -10.27
C TYR A 37 -0.25 6.39 -10.78
N PRO A 38 -0.49 6.23 -12.11
CA PRO A 38 -1.22 5.09 -12.63
C PRO A 38 -0.59 3.74 -12.23
N TYR A 39 0.74 3.65 -12.19
CA TYR A 39 1.44 2.44 -11.81
C TYR A 39 1.25 2.10 -10.32
N ILE A 40 1.40 3.08 -9.42
CA ILE A 40 1.09 2.94 -7.99
C ILE A 40 -0.37 2.52 -7.80
N LEU A 41 -1.31 3.19 -8.50
CA LEU A 41 -2.74 2.91 -8.41
C LEU A 41 -3.06 1.46 -8.81
N ASN A 42 -2.38 0.92 -9.81
CA ASN A 42 -2.55 -0.47 -10.22
C ASN A 42 -2.06 -1.45 -9.15
N GLN A 43 -0.89 -1.21 -8.54
CA GLN A 43 -0.40 -2.05 -7.44
C GLN A 43 -1.34 -2.01 -6.23
N LEU A 44 -1.82 -0.82 -5.84
CA LEU A 44 -2.77 -0.67 -4.75
C LEU A 44 -4.07 -1.45 -4.98
N LYS A 45 -4.62 -1.40 -6.19
CA LYS A 45 -5.83 -2.15 -6.57
C LYS A 45 -5.59 -3.66 -6.54
N ASP A 46 -4.42 -4.10 -6.96
CA ASP A 46 -4.06 -5.52 -6.94
C ASP A 46 -3.90 -6.03 -5.50
N ILE A 47 -3.20 -5.29 -4.63
CA ILE A 47 -3.12 -5.58 -3.18
C ILE A 47 -4.53 -5.66 -2.57
N TYR A 48 -5.39 -4.69 -2.88
CA TYR A 48 -6.76 -4.68 -2.39
C TYR A 48 -7.58 -5.90 -2.84
N ARG A 49 -7.39 -6.37 -4.08
CA ARG A 49 -8.08 -7.55 -4.58
C ARG A 49 -7.51 -8.82 -3.97
N GLU A 50 -6.20 -8.98 -3.98
CA GLU A 50 -5.53 -10.27 -3.79
C GLU A 50 -5.27 -10.55 -2.32
N VAL A 51 -4.73 -9.56 -1.61
CA VAL A 51 -4.44 -9.71 -0.18
C VAL A 51 -5.72 -9.54 0.62
N ILE A 52 -6.49 -8.48 0.35
CA ILE A 52 -7.65 -8.11 1.19
C ILE A 52 -8.93 -8.82 0.75
N THR A 53 -9.37 -8.65 -0.49
CA THR A 53 -10.70 -9.14 -0.93
C THR A 53 -10.72 -10.66 -1.01
N ASN A 54 -9.68 -11.28 -1.56
CA ASN A 54 -9.53 -12.73 -1.59
C ASN A 54 -9.08 -13.30 -0.24
N ASN A 55 -8.73 -12.45 0.74
CA ASN A 55 -8.17 -12.83 2.04
C ASN A 55 -7.04 -13.87 1.90
N SER A 56 -6.20 -13.69 0.88
CA SER A 56 -5.14 -14.65 0.55
C SER A 56 -3.93 -14.39 1.46
N ILE A 57 -3.43 -15.48 2.04
CA ILE A 57 -2.20 -15.46 2.82
C ILE A 57 -1.05 -15.69 1.84
N HIS A 58 -0.12 -14.74 1.83
CA HIS A 58 1.09 -14.78 1.03
C HIS A 58 2.29 -14.88 1.96
N GLU A 59 3.34 -15.59 1.54
CA GLU A 59 4.61 -15.48 2.23
C GLU A 59 5.27 -14.14 1.87
N PRO A 60 6.14 -13.59 2.73
CA PRO A 60 6.82 -12.32 2.47
C PRO A 60 7.47 -12.27 1.09
N GLU A 61 8.12 -13.37 0.67
CA GLU A 61 8.77 -13.51 -0.64
C GLU A 61 7.81 -13.28 -1.81
N ASP A 62 6.58 -13.79 -1.73
CA ASP A 62 5.56 -13.57 -2.76
C ASP A 62 5.17 -12.09 -2.86
N ILE A 63 5.13 -11.38 -1.72
CA ILE A 63 4.81 -9.95 -1.67
C ILE A 63 5.98 -9.13 -2.23
N TYR A 64 7.22 -9.48 -1.88
CA TYR A 64 8.44 -8.85 -2.42
C TYR A 64 8.54 -9.00 -3.94
N ASP A 65 8.21 -10.18 -4.48
CA ASP A 65 8.28 -10.45 -5.92
C ASP A 65 7.14 -9.78 -6.71
N ARG A 66 5.98 -9.59 -6.07
CA ARG A 66 4.77 -9.07 -6.73
C ARG A 66 4.67 -7.55 -6.72
N TYR A 67 5.21 -6.89 -5.69
CA TYR A 67 4.97 -5.46 -5.47
C TYR A 67 6.24 -4.67 -5.22
N ASP A 68 6.43 -3.63 -6.03
CA ASP A 68 7.49 -2.63 -5.86
C ASP A 68 7.03 -1.44 -5.01
N ILE A 69 5.79 -1.41 -4.53
CA ILE A 69 5.16 -0.23 -3.94
C ILE A 69 5.94 0.37 -2.76
N GLY A 70 6.55 -0.46 -1.91
CA GLY A 70 7.43 0.02 -0.84
C GLY A 70 8.71 0.66 -1.36
N ALA A 71 9.33 0.05 -2.39
CA ALA A 71 10.52 0.61 -3.04
C ALA A 71 10.21 1.92 -3.78
N ILE A 72 9.02 2.05 -4.36
CA ILE A 72 8.56 3.30 -4.97
C ILE A 72 8.44 4.39 -3.90
N GLY A 73 7.79 4.08 -2.77
CA GLY A 73 7.67 4.98 -1.62
C GLY A 73 9.02 5.58 -1.21
N VAL A 74 10.05 4.73 -1.08
CA VAL A 74 11.40 5.14 -0.67
C VAL A 74 12.16 5.91 -1.75
N ARG A 75 12.00 5.56 -3.03
CA ARG A 75 12.85 6.10 -4.11
C ARG A 75 12.29 7.35 -4.77
N TYR A 76 10.97 7.51 -4.80
CA TYR A 76 10.30 8.56 -5.57
C TYR A 76 9.73 9.69 -4.71
N PHE A 77 9.60 9.48 -3.40
CA PHE A 77 8.99 10.44 -2.49
C PHE A 77 9.94 10.75 -1.32
N ASP A 78 9.91 12.00 -0.85
CA ASP A 78 10.64 12.42 0.34
C ASP A 78 10.16 11.64 1.58
N GLU A 79 11.03 11.39 2.55
CA GLU A 79 10.67 10.65 3.77
C GLU A 79 9.55 11.32 4.58
N ASN A 80 9.37 12.64 4.42
CA ASN A 80 8.31 13.41 5.07
C ASN A 80 7.05 13.53 4.19
N ASP A 81 7.04 12.96 2.99
CA ASP A 81 5.90 12.98 2.08
C ASP A 81 4.81 12.00 2.54
N GLU A 82 3.55 12.43 2.45
CA GLU A 82 2.42 11.57 2.79
C GLU A 82 2.38 10.30 1.94
N MET A 83 2.83 10.37 0.69
CA MET A 83 2.89 9.24 -0.22
C MET A 83 3.99 8.26 0.17
N HIS A 84 5.15 8.75 0.64
CA HIS A 84 6.17 7.87 1.21
C HIS A 84 5.61 7.05 2.37
N GLU A 85 4.98 7.72 3.35
CA GLU A 85 4.42 7.05 4.52
C GLU A 85 3.37 6.01 4.09
N ARG A 86 2.40 6.38 3.26
CA ARG A 86 1.30 5.49 2.82
C ARG A 86 1.79 4.25 2.08
N LEU A 87 2.72 4.40 1.15
CA LEU A 87 3.18 3.28 0.34
C LEU A 87 4.01 2.28 1.16
N CYS A 88 4.87 2.79 2.03
CA CYS A 88 5.64 1.94 2.94
C CYS A 88 4.74 1.23 3.96
N ASP A 89 3.78 1.96 4.53
CA ASP A 89 2.73 1.44 5.41
C ASP A 89 2.00 0.26 4.74
N ILE A 90 1.47 0.48 3.54
CA ILE A 90 0.68 -0.53 2.82
C ILE A 90 1.54 -1.75 2.50
N PHE A 91 2.78 -1.54 2.05
CA PHE A 91 3.69 -2.63 1.79
C PHE A 91 3.93 -3.48 3.03
N TYR A 92 4.22 -2.85 4.17
CA TYR A 92 4.39 -3.54 5.45
C TYR A 92 3.13 -4.33 5.83
N GLY A 93 1.94 -3.71 5.70
CA GLY A 93 0.67 -4.38 6.01
C GLY A 93 0.37 -5.57 5.08
N ALA A 94 0.83 -5.55 3.83
CA ALA A 94 0.71 -6.68 2.90
C ALA A 94 1.60 -7.86 3.33
N VAL A 95 2.88 -7.59 3.67
CA VAL A 95 3.82 -8.59 4.17
C VAL A 95 3.32 -9.25 5.45
N HIS A 96 2.80 -8.45 6.39
CA HIS A 96 2.34 -8.92 7.69
C HIS A 96 0.84 -9.22 7.74
N TYR A 97 0.16 -9.37 6.58
CA TYR A 97 -1.30 -9.50 6.54
C TYR A 97 -1.82 -10.71 7.33
N LYS A 98 -1.04 -11.81 7.38
CA LYS A 98 -1.37 -13.02 8.16
C LYS A 98 -1.34 -12.82 9.67
N GLU A 99 -0.64 -11.80 10.15
CA GLU A 99 -0.47 -11.46 11.56
C GLU A 99 -1.54 -10.49 12.06
N LEU A 100 -2.31 -9.88 11.13
CA LEU A 100 -3.36 -8.93 11.46
C LEU A 100 -4.59 -9.63 12.05
N LYS A 101 -5.14 -9.02 13.10
CA LYS A 101 -6.35 -9.48 13.79
C LYS A 101 -7.63 -9.28 12.99
#